data_AF-A0A1C6AVM2-F1
#
_entry.id   AF-A0A1C6AVM2-F1
#
_cell.length_a   1.000
_cell.length_b   1.000
_cell.length_c   1.000
_cell.angle_alpha   90.00
_cell.angle_beta   90.00
_cell.angle_gamma   90.00
#
_symmetry.space_group_name_H-M   'P 1'
#
loop_
_entity.id
_entity.type
_entity.pdbx_description
1 polymer ?
#
loop_
_entity_poly.entity_id
_entity_poly.type
_entity_poly.pdbx_seq_one_letter_code
_entity_poly.pdbx_strand_id
1 'polypeptide(L)'
;MDLQEIKDFLRIDFDEDDDYILSLRTAAESYLKNAGIVVSYSNSLYILAIKLLVSHWYENREVIGNDKKMAYSLCNIITQLKYCHENVNS
;
A
#
# COMPACT_ATOMS: atom_id res chain seq x y z
N MET A 1 3.67 11.09 -2.20
CA MET A 1 3.01 10.74 -0.94
C MET A 1 4.07 10.83 0.14
N ASP A 2 3.80 11.65 1.14
CA ASP A 2 4.77 11.99 2.17
C ASP A 2 4.64 11.04 3.36
N LEU A 3 5.70 10.96 4.16
CA LEU A 3 5.72 10.12 5.37
C LEU A 3 4.60 10.51 6.34
N GLN A 4 4.37 11.81 6.52
CA GLN A 4 3.30 12.32 7.39
C GLN A 4 1.92 11.83 6.94
N GLU A 5 1.65 11.77 5.63
CA GLU A 5 0.36 11.29 5.12
C GLU A 5 0.11 9.80 5.41
N ILE A 6 1.19 9.02 5.59
CA ILE A 6 1.13 7.62 6.00
C ILE A 6 0.92 7.54 7.51
N LYS A 7 1.69 8.31 8.29
CA LYS A 7 1.56 8.39 9.76
C LYS A 7 0.15 8.82 10.18
N ASP A 8 -0.41 9.84 9.53
CA ASP A 8 -1.79 10.29 9.75
C ASP A 8 -2.82 9.18 9.47
N PHE A 9 -2.57 8.36 8.45
CA PHE A 9 -3.42 7.23 8.12
C PHE A 9 -3.34 6.11 9.17
N LEU A 10 -2.13 5.84 9.66
CA LEU A 10 -1.86 4.85 10.72
C LEU A 10 -2.22 5.36 12.14
N ARG A 11 -2.52 6.66 12.27
CA ARG A 11 -2.71 7.35 13.55
C ARG A 11 -1.47 7.26 14.46
N ILE A 12 -0.30 7.45 13.87
CA ILE A 12 1.00 7.48 14.55
C ILE A 12 1.46 8.93 14.71
N ASP A 13 1.76 9.31 15.94
CA ASP A 13 2.12 10.66 16.38
C ASP A 13 3.54 10.75 16.96
N PHE A 14 4.30 9.65 16.90
CA PHE A 14 5.71 9.58 17.29
C PHE A 14 6.63 9.29 16.09
N ASP A 15 7.91 9.61 16.21
CA ASP A 15 8.89 9.54 15.10
C ASP A 15 9.80 8.31 15.16
N GLU A 16 9.71 7.51 16.22
CA GLU A 16 10.59 6.34 16.46
C GLU A 16 10.51 5.29 15.35
N ASP A 17 9.35 5.19 14.67
CA ASP A 17 9.09 4.23 13.60
C ASP A 17 9.23 4.81 12.19
N ASP A 18 9.68 6.05 12.04
CA ASP A 18 9.74 6.74 10.73
C ASP A 18 10.54 5.94 9.70
N ASP A 19 11.73 5.47 10.07
CA ASP A 19 12.58 4.64 9.20
C ASP A 19 11.91 3.32 8.83
N TYR A 20 11.18 2.71 9.78
CA TYR A 20 10.46 1.48 9.54
C TYR A 20 9.28 1.71 8.58
N ILE A 21 8.49 2.74 8.79
CA ILE A 21 7.37 3.11 7.91
C ILE A 21 7.86 3.44 6.50
N LEU A 22 8.99 4.14 6.36
CA LEU A 22 9.63 4.39 5.06
C LEU A 22 10.07 3.10 4.37
N SER A 23 10.60 2.14 5.12
CA SER A 23 10.98 0.82 4.58
C SER A 23 9.75 0.05 4.07
N LEU A 24 8.63 0.09 4.80
CA LEU A 24 7.36 -0.52 4.40
C LEU A 24 6.79 0.15 3.16
N ARG A 25 6.84 1.48 3.07
CA ARG A 25 6.43 2.21 1.86
C ARG A 25 7.20 1.71 0.63
N THR A 26 8.51 1.62 0.75
CA THR A 26 9.40 1.15 -0.34
C THR A 26 9.09 -0.30 -0.74
N ALA A 27 8.82 -1.16 0.24
CA ALA A 27 8.39 -2.54 -0.02
C ALA A 27 7.02 -2.58 -0.74
N ALA A 28 6.10 -1.68 -0.41
CA ALA A 28 4.77 -1.61 -1.00
C ALA A 28 4.83 -1.15 -2.45
N GLU A 29 5.66 -0.13 -2.73
CA GLU A 29 5.95 0.33 -4.10
C GLU A 29 6.51 -0.81 -4.96
N SER A 30 7.47 -1.55 -4.41
CA SER A 30 8.08 -2.70 -5.07
C SER A 30 7.08 -3.84 -5.30
N TYR A 31 6.20 -4.11 -4.35
CA TYR A 31 5.16 -5.12 -4.46
C TYR A 31 4.17 -4.79 -5.59
N LEU A 32 3.68 -3.55 -5.65
CA LEU A 32 2.78 -3.10 -6.71
C LEU A 32 3.48 -3.11 -8.08
N LYS A 33 4.74 -2.68 -8.14
CA LYS A 33 5.56 -2.76 -9.36
C LYS A 33 5.71 -4.20 -9.86
N ASN A 34 6.00 -5.14 -8.96
CA ASN A 34 6.10 -6.56 -9.28
C ASN A 34 4.75 -7.16 -9.71
N ALA A 35 3.64 -6.60 -9.23
CA ALA A 35 2.30 -6.94 -9.69
C ALA A 35 1.96 -6.35 -11.08
N GLY A 36 2.85 -5.57 -11.70
CA GLY A 36 2.64 -4.94 -13.01
C GLY A 36 1.97 -3.56 -12.95
N ILE A 37 1.88 -2.95 -11.77
CA ILE A 37 1.26 -1.64 -11.58
C ILE A 37 2.33 -0.55 -11.74
N VAL A 38 2.03 0.45 -12.55
CA VAL A 38 2.89 1.63 -12.74
C VAL A 38 2.84 2.51 -11.49
N VAL A 39 4.01 2.92 -11.00
CA VAL A 39 4.12 3.87 -9.88
C VAL A 39 3.47 5.20 -10.29
N SER A 40 2.42 5.61 -9.57
CA SER A 40 1.70 6.84 -9.88
C SER A 40 1.16 7.50 -8.61
N TYR A 41 1.90 8.49 -8.11
CA TYR A 41 1.48 9.29 -6.95
C TYR A 41 0.40 10.34 -7.28
N SER A 42 -0.03 10.46 -8.55
CA SER A 42 -1.22 11.23 -8.92
C SER A 42 -2.49 10.38 -8.88
N ASN A 43 -2.36 9.05 -8.85
CA ASN A 43 -3.49 8.14 -8.77
C ASN A 43 -3.87 7.87 -7.29
N SER A 44 -5.08 8.29 -6.91
CA SER A 44 -5.61 8.09 -5.56
C SER A 44 -5.73 6.61 -5.16
N LEU A 45 -6.00 5.70 -6.11
CA LEU A 45 -6.04 4.26 -5.85
C LEU A 45 -4.65 3.68 -5.59
N TYR A 46 -3.61 4.21 -6.26
CA TYR A 46 -2.23 3.81 -6.01
C TYR A 46 -1.79 4.25 -4.61
N ILE A 47 -2.08 5.50 -4.24
CA ILE A 47 -1.82 6.01 -2.88
C ILE A 47 -2.54 5.16 -1.84
N LEU A 48 -3.83 4.85 -2.05
CA LEU A 48 -4.60 4.01 -1.14
C LEU A 48 -4.02 2.60 -1.03
N ALA A 49 -3.58 2.00 -2.14
CA ALA A 49 -2.96 0.68 -2.15
C ALA A 49 -1.68 0.65 -1.28
N ILE A 50 -0.82 1.68 -1.40
CA ILE A 50 0.37 1.80 -0.56
C ILE A 50 -0.02 1.93 0.91
N LYS A 51 -0.98 2.81 1.25
CA LYS A 51 -1.42 3.01 2.66
C LYS A 51 -1.94 1.72 3.27
N LEU A 52 -2.75 0.95 2.54
CA LEU A 52 -3.28 -0.33 3.01
C LEU A 52 -2.20 -1.39 3.21
N LEU A 53 -1.23 -1.48 2.29
CA LEU A 53 -0.08 -2.40 2.41
C LEU A 53 0.77 -2.06 3.64
N VAL A 54 1.09 -0.77 3.82
CA VAL A 54 1.88 -0.30 4.95
C VAL A 54 1.14 -0.53 6.27
N SER A 55 -0.16 -0.21 6.35
CA SER A 55 -1.00 -0.51 7.53
C SER A 55 -0.95 -1.99 7.87
N HIS A 56 -1.15 -2.85 6.87
CA HIS A 56 -1.15 -4.28 7.07
C HIS A 56 0.19 -4.79 7.62
N TRP A 57 1.32 -4.39 7.04
CA TRP A 57 2.63 -4.85 7.50
C TRP A 57 3.09 -4.20 8.81
N TYR A 58 2.63 -2.99 9.09
CA TYR A 58 2.88 -2.31 10.34
C TYR A 58 2.09 -2.96 11.49
N GLU A 59 0.78 -3.21 11.30
CA GLU A 59 -0.09 -3.86 12.28
C GLU A 59 0.25 -5.34 12.49
N ASN A 60 0.57 -6.07 11.41
CA ASN A 60 0.93 -7.49 11.48
C ASN A 60 2.40 -7.74 11.85
N ARG A 61 3.11 -6.71 12.30
CA ARG A 61 4.48 -6.86 12.82
C ARG A 61 4.54 -7.82 14.01
N GLU A 62 3.44 -7.97 14.75
CA GLU A 62 3.35 -8.86 15.93
C GLU A 62 2.60 -10.19 15.69
N VAL A 63 1.81 -10.32 14.62
CA VAL A 63 0.82 -11.41 14.50
C VAL A 63 1.15 -12.32 13.32
N ILE A 64 1.97 -13.34 13.59
CA ILE A 64 1.94 -14.58 12.78
C ILE A 64 0.58 -15.25 13.05
N GLY A 65 -0.45 -14.88 12.30
CA GLY A 65 -1.77 -15.49 12.51
C GLY A 65 -2.95 -14.83 11.84
N ASN A 66 -3.17 -15.16 10.57
CA ASN A 66 -4.51 -15.44 10.03
C ASN A 66 -5.36 -14.29 9.43
N ASP A 67 -4.76 -13.35 8.70
CA ASP A 67 -5.49 -12.19 8.17
C ASP A 67 -5.98 -12.36 6.71
N LYS A 68 -6.97 -13.25 6.50
CA LYS A 68 -7.48 -13.62 5.15
C LYS A 68 -8.46 -12.62 4.51
N LYS A 69 -9.13 -11.76 5.28
CA LYS A 69 -10.17 -10.84 4.76
C LYS A 69 -9.60 -9.59 4.08
N MET A 70 -8.48 -9.05 4.57
CA MET A 70 -7.86 -7.84 4.02
C MET A 70 -7.14 -8.10 2.68
N ALA A 71 -6.59 -9.32 2.52
CA ALA A 71 -6.03 -9.79 1.26
C ALA A 71 -7.02 -9.68 0.10
N TYR A 72 -8.33 -9.89 0.33
CA TYR A 72 -9.36 -9.71 -0.70
C TYR A 72 -9.52 -8.25 -1.13
N SER A 73 -9.56 -7.31 -0.18
CA SER A 73 -9.66 -5.88 -0.48
C SER A 73 -8.46 -5.38 -1.28
N LEU A 74 -7.26 -5.81 -0.88
CA LEU A 74 -6.02 -5.52 -1.59
C LEU A 74 -5.99 -6.14 -3.00
N CYS A 75 -6.37 -7.41 -3.12
CA CYS A 75 -6.52 -8.08 -4.42
C CYS A 75 -7.50 -7.33 -5.34
N ASN A 76 -8.61 -6.83 -4.80
CA ASN A 76 -9.56 -6.03 -5.55
C ASN A 76 -8.93 -4.72 -6.04
N ILE A 77 -8.18 -4.00 -5.20
CA ILE A 77 -7.51 -2.75 -5.59
C ILE A 77 -6.44 -3.02 -6.66
N ILE A 78 -5.62 -4.07 -6.49
CA ILE A 78 -4.63 -4.49 -7.49
C ILE A 78 -5.31 -4.84 -8.81
N THR A 79 -6.43 -5.56 -8.76
CA THR A 79 -7.25 -5.91 -9.92
C THR A 79 -7.77 -4.66 -10.61
N GLN A 80 -8.31 -3.69 -9.86
CA GLN A 80 -8.76 -2.41 -10.42
C GLN A 80 -7.60 -1.62 -11.05
N LEU A 81 -6.42 -1.59 -10.41
CA LEU A 81 -5.23 -0.94 -10.96
C LEU A 81 -4.74 -1.59 -12.26
N LYS A 82 -4.84 -2.92 -12.37
CA LYS A 82 -4.52 -3.66 -13.60
C LYS A 82 -5.50 -3.36 -14.73
N TYR A 83 -6.80 -3.47 -14.47
CA TYR A 83 -7.83 -3.36 -15.52
C TYR A 83 -8.22 -1.92 -15.87
N CYS A 84 -7.99 -0.95 -14.98
CA CYS A 84 -8.17 0.47 -15.31
C CYS A 84 -7.05 0.96 -16.27
N HIS A 85 -5.90 0.27 -16.30
CA HIS A 85 -4.81 0.58 -17.24
C HIS A 85 -5.03 -0.01 -18.65
N GLU A 86 -5.88 -1.04 -18.81
CA GLU A 86 -6.10 -1.68 -20.13
C GLU A 86 -7.12 -0.94 -21.04
N ASN A 87 -7.85 0.05 -20.55
CA ASN A 87 -8.87 0.76 -21.36
C ASN A 87 -8.33 1.94 -22.21
N VAL A 88 -7.05 1.92 -22.61
CA VAL A 88 -6.48 2.96 -23.50
C VAL A 88 -6.03 2.42 -24.86
N ASN A 89 -6.11 1.11 -25.14
CA ASN A 89 -5.79 0.59 -26.47
C ASN A 89 -6.74 -0.53 -26.93
N SER A 90 -7.87 -0.15 -27.53
CA SER A 90 -8.53 -0.83 -28.67
C SER A 90 -9.70 0.01 -29.17
#